data_AF-A0A0E3Q7X1-F1
#
_entry.id   AF-A0A0E3Q7X1-F1
#
_cell.length_a   1.000
_cell.length_b   1.000
_cell.length_c   1.000
_cell.angle_alpha   90.00
_cell.angle_beta   90.00
_cell.angle_gamma   90.00
#
_symmetry.space_group_name_H-M   'P 1'
#
loop_
_entity.id
_entity.type
_entity.pdbx_description
1 polymer ?
#
loop_
_entity_poly.entity_id
_entity_poly.type
_entity_poly.pdbx_seq_one_letter_code
_entity_poly.pdbx_strand_id
1 'polypeptide(L)'
;MIDSWAEPLEQEFGKDSRFAIYEVPMINAAWKVFSWMIDSGMRGGIPVEKHSNVVTFYGDYSDYQETLKMKDTNFAYVFLLDQKGFIRWKGKGYSSPETIKELIETAESLK
;
A
#
# COMPACT_ATOMS: atom_id res chain seq x y z
N MET A 1 10.19 4.03 2.87
CA MET A 1 9.54 4.31 1.57
C MET A 1 8.03 4.24 1.69
N ILE A 2 7.48 3.15 2.22
CA ILE A 2 6.04 3.02 2.50
C ILE A 2 5.57 4.13 3.44
N ASP A 3 6.30 4.38 4.53
CA ASP A 3 5.95 5.44 5.51
C ASP A 3 5.86 6.83 4.90
N SER A 4 6.68 7.12 3.87
CA SER A 4 6.63 8.42 3.16
C SER A 4 5.28 8.66 2.48
N TRP A 5 4.52 7.60 2.20
CA TRP A 5 3.15 7.67 1.71
C TRP A 5 2.13 7.52 2.81
N ALA A 6 2.32 6.54 3.70
CA ALA A 6 1.33 6.19 4.72
C ALA A 6 1.14 7.30 5.76
N GLU A 7 2.21 7.90 6.27
CA GLU A 7 2.10 8.89 7.36
C GLU A 7 1.30 10.14 6.95
N PRO A 8 1.55 10.80 5.79
CA PRO A 8 0.75 11.95 5.39
C PRO A 8 -0.72 11.60 5.14
N LEU A 9 -0.99 10.41 4.56
CA LEU A 9 -2.35 9.97 4.27
C LEU A 9 -3.11 9.61 5.54
N GLU A 10 -2.46 9.01 6.54
CA GLU A 10 -3.06 8.75 7.85
C GLU A 10 -3.32 10.05 8.62
N GLN A 11 -2.43 11.04 8.52
CA GLN A 11 -2.65 12.36 9.11
C GLN A 11 -3.87 13.05 8.51
N GLU A 12 -4.04 12.97 7.18
CA GLU A 12 -5.15 13.61 6.48
C GLU A 12 -6.47 12.83 6.62
N PHE A 13 -6.43 11.51 6.41
CA PHE A 13 -7.63 10.67 6.25
C PHE A 13 -7.84 9.64 7.35
N GLY A 14 -6.92 9.46 8.30
CA GLY A 14 -6.97 8.37 9.29
C GLY A 14 -8.18 8.41 10.23
N LYS A 15 -8.91 9.53 10.30
CA LYS A 15 -10.17 9.67 11.06
C LYS A 15 -11.42 9.65 10.18
N ASP A 16 -11.26 9.64 8.85
CA ASP A 16 -12.36 9.64 7.90
C ASP A 16 -12.71 8.21 7.50
N SER A 17 -13.85 7.72 7.98
CA SER A 17 -14.35 6.36 7.68
C SER A 17 -14.59 6.05 6.20
N ARG A 18 -14.55 7.07 5.32
CA ARG A 18 -14.68 6.90 3.87
C ARG A 18 -13.38 6.45 3.21
N PHE A 19 -12.25 6.59 3.91
CA PHE A 19 -10.94 6.22 3.42
C PHE A 19 -10.39 5.04 4.22
N ALA A 20 -9.71 4.15 3.50
CA ALA A 20 -8.96 3.05 4.10
C ALA A 20 -7.60 2.97 3.40
N ILE A 21 -6.56 2.76 4.21
CA ILE A 21 -5.19 2.58 3.72
C ILE A 21 -4.83 1.14 4.01
N TYR A 22 -4.39 0.41 2.98
CA TYR A 22 -3.94 -0.97 3.12
C TYR A 22 -2.50 -1.11 2.65
N GLU A 23 -1.68 -1.79 3.45
CA GLU A 23 -0.37 -2.25 3.03
C GLU A 23 -0.47 -3.71 2.59
N VAL A 24 0.02 -4.02 1.40
CA VAL A 24 -0.06 -5.37 0.84
C VAL A 24 1.35 -5.87 0.49
N PRO A 25 2.10 -6.40 1.46
CA PRO A 25 3.38 -7.03 1.15
C PRO A 25 3.14 -8.27 0.27
N MET A 26 3.71 -8.27 -0.93
CA MET A 26 3.59 -9.38 -1.88
C MET A 26 4.88 -10.20 -1.88
N ILE A 27 4.78 -11.46 -1.46
CA ILE A 27 5.91 -12.36 -1.23
C ILE A 27 5.71 -13.63 -2.06
N ASN A 28 6.77 -14.12 -2.69
CA ASN A 28 6.71 -15.32 -3.51
C ASN A 28 6.28 -16.56 -2.69
N ALA A 29 5.46 -17.42 -3.30
CA ALA A 29 4.91 -18.64 -2.70
C ALA A 29 5.96 -19.54 -2.00
N ALA A 30 7.20 -19.58 -2.50
CA ALA A 30 8.27 -20.38 -1.90
C ALA A 30 8.55 -20.02 -0.43
N TRP A 31 8.33 -18.76 -0.05
CA TRP A 31 8.56 -18.26 1.31
C TRP A 31 7.39 -18.52 2.26
N LYS A 32 6.27 -19.05 1.76
CA LYS A 32 5.08 -19.35 2.58
C LYS A 32 5.37 -20.31 3.73
N VAL A 33 6.35 -21.21 3.58
CA VAL A 33 6.78 -22.12 4.66
C VAL A 33 7.39 -21.38 5.87
N PHE A 34 7.87 -20.15 5.66
CA PHE A 34 8.41 -19.26 6.69
C PHE A 34 7.46 -18.10 7.02
N SER A 35 6.19 -18.15 6.59
CA SER A 35 5.27 -17.03 6.75
C SER A 35 5.11 -16.58 8.20
N TRP A 36 5.04 -17.51 9.15
CA TRP A 36 4.92 -17.18 10.58
C TRP A 36 6.10 -16.32 11.08
N MET A 37 7.31 -16.55 10.59
CA MET A 37 8.51 -15.79 10.97
C MET A 37 8.50 -14.42 10.29
N ILE A 38 8.15 -14.38 9.00
CA ILE A 38 8.08 -13.15 8.20
C ILE A 38 6.99 -12.23 8.75
N ASP A 39 5.80 -12.74 8.98
CA ASP A 39 4.66 -12.00 9.53
C ASP A 39 4.97 -11.50 10.95
N SER A 40 5.65 -12.31 11.77
CA SER A 40 6.08 -11.89 13.11
C SER A 40 7.13 -10.77 13.06
N GLY A 41 8.08 -10.86 12.12
CA GLY A 41 9.07 -9.81 11.88
C GLY A 41 8.44 -8.50 11.42
N MET A 42 7.53 -8.56 10.43
CA MET A 42 6.80 -7.38 9.95
C MET A 42 5.94 -6.76 11.05
N ARG A 43 5.18 -7.56 11.81
CA ARG A 43 4.39 -7.07 12.95
C ARG A 43 5.22 -6.43 14.05
N GLY A 44 6.46 -6.87 14.23
CA GLY A 44 7.39 -6.23 15.17
C GLY A 44 7.78 -4.79 14.80
N GLY A 45 7.68 -4.45 13.50
CA GLY A 45 7.96 -3.10 12.99
C GLY A 45 6.72 -2.23 12.76
N ILE A 46 5.51 -2.81 12.79
CA ILE A 46 4.25 -2.11 12.54
C ILE A 46 3.55 -1.85 13.88
N PRO A 47 3.10 -0.61 14.18
CA PRO A 47 2.27 -0.34 15.35
C PRO A 47 1.02 -1.23 15.40
N VAL A 48 0.62 -1.70 16.59
CA VAL A 48 -0.46 -2.70 16.76
C VAL A 48 -1.77 -2.24 16.15
N GLU A 49 -2.06 -0.96 16.26
CA GLU A 49 -3.23 -0.29 15.69
C GLU A 49 -3.30 -0.35 14.16
N LYS A 50 -2.17 -0.58 13.48
CA LYS A 50 -2.09 -0.70 12.02
C LYS A 50 -2.13 -2.16 11.53
N HIS A 51 -2.06 -3.14 12.42
CA HIS A 51 -2.02 -4.57 12.03
C HIS A 51 -3.25 -5.01 11.25
N SER A 52 -4.42 -4.41 11.48
CA SER A 52 -5.65 -4.72 10.72
C SER A 52 -5.61 -4.25 9.26
N ASN A 53 -4.69 -3.35 8.93
CA ASN A 53 -4.57 -2.72 7.63
C ASN A 53 -3.45 -3.32 6.78
N VAL A 54 -2.78 -4.38 7.27
CA VAL A 54 -1.72 -5.06 6.54
C VAL A 54 -2.19 -6.45 6.13
N VAL A 55 -2.15 -6.71 4.83
CA VAL A 55 -2.58 -7.98 4.23
C VAL A 55 -1.42 -8.57 3.42
N THR A 56 -0.73 -9.55 3.97
CA THR A 56 0.38 -10.20 3.27
C THR A 56 -0.12 -11.19 2.24
N PHE A 57 0.27 -11.00 0.98
CA PHE A 57 0.00 -11.93 -0.11
C PHE A 57 1.19 -12.87 -0.30
N TYR A 58 0.97 -14.18 -0.12
CA TYR A 58 1.96 -15.23 -0.42
C TYR A 58 1.54 -15.99 -1.68
N GLY A 59 2.23 -15.77 -2.80
CA GLY A 59 1.84 -16.35 -4.08
C GLY A 59 2.70 -15.90 -5.25
N ASP A 60 2.32 -16.31 -6.44
CA ASP A 60 2.80 -15.67 -7.67
C ASP A 60 2.03 -14.35 -7.84
N TYR A 61 2.76 -13.24 -7.96
CA TYR A 61 2.20 -11.91 -8.17
C TYR A 61 2.60 -11.32 -9.53
N SER A 62 3.12 -12.15 -10.44
CA SER A 62 3.53 -11.74 -11.79
C SER A 62 2.39 -11.10 -12.57
N ASP A 63 1.17 -11.64 -12.47
CA ASP A 63 -0.03 -11.08 -13.10
C ASP A 63 -0.34 -9.65 -12.61
N TYR A 64 -0.14 -9.39 -11.31
CA TYR A 64 -0.26 -8.04 -10.75
C TYR A 64 0.84 -7.14 -11.31
N GLN A 65 2.08 -7.63 -11.40
CA GLN A 65 3.18 -6.84 -11.95
C GLN A 65 2.94 -6.42 -13.39
N GLU A 66 2.41 -7.31 -14.23
CA GLU A 66 2.07 -7.02 -15.61
C GLU A 66 0.90 -6.04 -15.69
N THR A 67 -0.22 -6.38 -15.04
CA THR A 67 -1.47 -5.62 -15.09
C THR A 67 -1.32 -4.20 -14.54
N LEU A 68 -0.65 -4.07 -13.39
CA LEU A 68 -0.43 -2.79 -12.70
C LEU A 68 0.86 -2.08 -13.17
N LYS A 69 1.59 -2.68 -14.11
CA LYS A 69 2.87 -2.17 -14.66
C LYS A 69 3.94 -1.95 -13.58
N MET A 70 4.01 -2.84 -12.58
CA MET A 70 5.01 -2.83 -11.50
C MET A 70 6.30 -3.53 -11.95
N LYS A 71 7.01 -2.90 -12.89
CA LYS A 71 8.18 -3.51 -13.54
C LYS A 71 9.39 -3.67 -12.63
N ASP A 72 9.51 -2.82 -11.62
CA ASP A 72 10.66 -2.78 -10.72
C ASP A 72 10.22 -3.02 -9.30
N THR A 73 10.52 -4.21 -8.78
CA THR A 73 10.11 -4.68 -7.46
C THR A 73 10.95 -4.11 -6.32
N ASN A 74 11.98 -3.30 -6.62
CA ASN A 74 12.75 -2.61 -5.59
C ASN A 74 12.04 -1.37 -5.04
N PHE A 75 10.91 -0.99 -5.65
CA PHE A 75 10.14 0.17 -5.25
C PHE A 75 8.76 -0.23 -4.73
N ALA A 76 8.27 0.51 -3.74
CA ALA A 76 6.88 0.50 -3.37
C ALA A 76 6.03 1.10 -4.49
N TYR A 77 4.82 0.55 -4.68
CA TYR A 77 3.80 1.12 -5.55
C TYR A 77 2.60 1.50 -4.71
N VAL A 78 1.99 2.63 -5.03
CA VAL A 78 0.82 3.15 -4.34
C VAL A 78 -0.28 3.33 -5.37
N PHE A 79 -1.49 2.91 -5.03
CA PHE A 79 -2.65 3.04 -5.91
C PHE A 79 -3.79 3.64 -5.11
N LEU A 80 -4.41 4.69 -5.64
CA LEU A 80 -5.67 5.22 -5.14
C LEU A 80 -6.81 4.56 -5.93
N LEU A 81 -7.71 3.90 -5.22
CA LEU A 81 -8.91 3.29 -5.79
C LEU A 81 -10.13 4.13 -5.41
N ASP A 82 -11.08 4.25 -6.34
CA ASP A 82 -12.43 4.73 -6.00
C ASP A 82 -13.28 3.61 -5.38
N GLN A 83 -14.51 3.95 -4.94
CA GLN A 83 -15.44 2.97 -4.35
C GLN A 83 -15.89 1.85 -5.32
N LYS A 84 -15.66 2.02 -6.63
CA LYS A 84 -15.96 1.02 -7.65
C LYS A 84 -14.73 0.13 -7.95
N GLY A 85 -13.61 0.36 -7.27
CA GLY A 85 -12.36 -0.39 -7.43
C GLY A 85 -11.50 0.05 -8.62
N PHE A 86 -11.81 1.19 -9.25
CA PHE A 86 -10.98 1.69 -10.35
C PHE A 86 -9.81 2.52 -9.83
N ILE A 87 -8.64 2.32 -10.42
CA ILE A 87 -7.46 3.13 -10.15
C ILE A 87 -7.69 4.55 -10.66
N ARG A 88 -7.54 5.52 -9.76
CA ARG A 88 -7.66 6.96 -10.03
C ARG A 88 -6.32 7.67 -10.00
N TRP A 89 -5.36 7.13 -9.25
CA TRP A 89 -4.01 7.65 -9.16
C TRP A 89 -3.01 6.52 -8.87
N LYS A 90 -1.74 6.71 -9.27
CA LYS A 90 -0.65 5.77 -9.01
C LYS A 90 0.65 6.49 -8.66
N GLY A 91 1.42 5.90 -7.74
CA GLY A 91 2.74 6.34 -7.31
C GLY A 91 3.74 5.20 -7.32
N LYS A 92 5.03 5.54 -7.40
CA LYS A 92 6.16 4.59 -7.34
C LYS A 92 7.29 5.20 -6.54
N GLY A 93 7.92 4.40 -5.68
CA GLY A 93 9.14 4.79 -4.97
C GLY A 93 8.84 5.59 -3.72
N TYR A 94 9.70 6.56 -3.40
CA TYR A 94 9.46 7.51 -2.30
C TYR A 94 8.46 8.57 -2.73
N SER A 95 7.67 9.05 -1.78
CA SER A 95 6.85 10.21 -2.01
C SER A 95 7.70 11.48 -2.09
N SER A 96 7.16 12.48 -2.76
CA SER A 96 7.56 13.87 -2.68
C SER A 96 6.37 14.73 -2.24
N PRO A 97 6.59 15.94 -1.71
CA PRO A 97 5.51 16.85 -1.34
C PRO A 97 4.50 17.08 -2.48
N GLU A 98 4.97 17.15 -3.72
CA GLU A 98 4.13 17.33 -4.91
C GLU A 98 3.23 16.11 -5.15
N THR A 99 3.80 14.90 -5.08
CA THR A 99 3.01 13.67 -5.29
C THR A 99 2.01 13.41 -4.17
N ILE A 100 2.33 13.77 -2.92
CA ILE A 100 1.39 13.69 -1.79
C ILE A 100 0.24 14.66 -2.01
N LYS A 101 0.55 15.90 -2.39
CA LYS A 101 -0.47 16.91 -2.69
C LYS A 101 -1.41 16.42 -3.81
N GLU A 102 -0.85 15.94 -4.92
CA GLU A 102 -1.64 15.42 -6.04
C GLU A 102 -2.53 14.24 -5.62
N LEU A 103 -1.98 13.31 -4.83
CA LEU A 103 -2.72 12.16 -4.32
C LEU A 103 -3.88 12.60 -3.41
N ILE A 104 -3.65 13.52 -2.48
CA ILE A 104 -4.69 14.05 -1.58
C ILE A 104 -5.77 14.76 -2.38
N GLU A 105 -5.40 15.71 -3.26
CA GLU A 105 -6.37 16.45 -4.10
C GLU A 105 -7.20 15.49 -4.95
N THR A 106 -6.57 14.44 -5.52
CA THR A 106 -7.29 13.41 -6.27
C THR A 106 -8.25 12.64 -5.36
N ALA A 107 -7.82 12.20 -4.18
CA ALA A 107 -8.64 11.47 -3.22
C ALA A 107 -9.85 12.29 -2.76
N GLU A 108 -9.69 13.59 -2.55
CA GLU A 108 -10.78 14.48 -2.17
C GLU A 108 -11.81 14.69 -3.28
N SER A 109 -11.37 14.69 -4.54
CA SER A 109 -12.27 14.81 -5.69
C SER A 109 -13.19 13.61 -5.91
N LEU A 110 -12.90 12.48 -5.24
CA LEU A 110 -13.68 11.24 -5.31
C LEU A 110 -14.75 11.13 -4.20
N LYS A 111 -14.82 12.12 -3.30
CA LYS A 111 -15.79 12.19 -2.20
C LYS A 111 -17.24 12.35 -2.72
#